data_AF-A0A3M2GXD0-F1
#
_entry.id   AF-A0A3M2GXD0-F1
#
_cell.length_a   1.000
_cell.length_b   1.000
_cell.length_c   1.000
_cell.angle_alpha   90.00
_cell.angle_beta   90.00
_cell.angle_gamma   90.00
#
_symmetry.space_group_name_H-M   'P 1'
#
loop_
_entity.id
_entity.type
_entity.pdbx_description
1 polymer ?
#
loop_
_entity_poly.entity_id
_entity_poly.type
_entity_poly.pdbx_seq_one_letter_code
_entity_poly.pdbx_strand_id
1 'polypeptide(L)'
;MVRHLSIWLVSLLLMAAGITSLEAQTDRVSFAYEITKNGGNTLKLKLTSSVSGKNMWIGISLYPPKVKNTLEEGKHLAFPIKQGTFVKEITVEPEYLNGTFEAAIWLRRLEGKDCPENDPVCEKLGYRLDGMVAYLWAYLVAP
;
A
#
# COMPACT_ATOMS: atom_id res chain seq x y z
N MET A 1 21.43 62.46 -39.73
CA MET A 1 21.95 62.15 -38.39
C MET A 1 20.81 61.52 -37.60
N VAL A 2 21.13 60.47 -36.86
CA VAL A 2 20.23 59.44 -36.33
C VAL A 2 19.40 59.96 -35.13
N ARG A 3 18.29 59.27 -34.82
CA ARG A 3 17.63 59.08 -33.49
C ARG A 3 16.46 60.03 -33.17
N HIS A 4 15.36 59.62 -32.55
CA HIS A 4 14.82 58.32 -32.14
C HIS A 4 13.31 58.49 -31.90
N LEU A 5 12.55 57.48 -32.31
CA LEU A 5 11.14 57.23 -32.02
C LEU A 5 10.97 56.91 -30.51
N SER A 6 9.91 57.39 -29.87
CA SER A 6 9.47 56.83 -28.58
C SER A 6 7.94 56.90 -28.47
N ILE A 7 7.32 55.83 -28.95
CA ILE A 7 5.92 55.47 -28.73
C ILE A 7 5.84 54.87 -27.32
N TRP A 8 5.12 55.50 -26.41
CA TRP A 8 4.77 54.90 -25.13
C TRP A 8 3.42 54.18 -25.26
N LEU A 9 3.49 52.87 -25.51
CA LEU A 9 2.35 51.96 -25.35
C LEU A 9 2.16 51.72 -23.84
N VAL A 10 1.07 52.24 -23.27
CA VAL A 10 0.65 51.88 -21.92
C VAL A 10 -0.14 50.57 -22.01
N SER A 11 0.56 49.45 -21.83
CA SER A 11 -0.07 48.13 -21.67
C SER A 11 -0.64 48.02 -20.27
N LEU A 12 -1.97 48.11 -20.16
CA LEU A 12 -2.71 47.81 -18.95
C LEU A 12 -2.77 46.28 -18.78
N LEU A 13 -1.92 45.72 -17.92
CA LEU A 13 -1.99 44.31 -17.52
C LEU A 13 -3.26 44.09 -16.68
N LEU A 14 -4.24 43.36 -17.23
CA LEU A 14 -5.23 42.66 -16.41
C LEU A 14 -4.56 41.46 -15.74
N MET A 15 -4.24 41.56 -14.45
CA MET A 15 -3.95 40.38 -13.65
C MET A 15 -5.27 39.67 -13.33
N ALA A 16 -5.62 38.67 -14.13
CA ALA A 16 -6.59 37.67 -13.74
C ALA A 16 -6.00 36.84 -12.59
N ALA A 17 -6.41 37.14 -11.37
CA ALA A 17 -6.15 36.30 -10.20
C ALA A 17 -6.96 34.99 -10.38
N GLY A 18 -6.39 34.04 -11.12
CA GLY A 18 -6.87 32.68 -11.18
C GLY A 18 -6.64 32.04 -9.82
N ILE A 19 -7.71 31.83 -9.06
CA ILE A 19 -7.70 30.96 -7.89
C ILE A 19 -7.52 29.54 -8.42
N THR A 20 -6.26 29.10 -8.56
CA THR A 20 -5.96 27.68 -8.74
C THR A 20 -6.26 26.99 -7.41
N SER A 21 -7.46 26.43 -7.29
CA SER A 21 -7.79 25.49 -6.24
C SER A 21 -6.85 24.30 -6.36
N LEU A 22 -5.85 24.23 -5.47
CA LEU A 22 -4.98 23.07 -5.35
C LEU A 22 -5.80 21.99 -4.63
N GLU A 23 -6.54 21.17 -5.36
CA GLU A 23 -7.16 19.98 -4.77
C GLU A 23 -6.03 19.08 -4.29
N ALA A 24 -5.82 19.05 -2.97
CA ALA A 24 -5.06 18.01 -2.32
C ALA A 24 -5.79 16.69 -2.58
N GLN A 25 -5.39 15.99 -3.64
CA GLN A 25 -5.83 14.65 -3.96
C GLN A 25 -5.40 13.75 -2.80
N THR A 26 -6.28 13.59 -1.83
CA THR A 26 -6.11 12.63 -0.75
C THR A 26 -6.24 11.27 -1.42
N ASP A 27 -5.13 10.54 -1.55
CA ASP A 27 -5.12 9.18 -2.08
C ASP A 27 -6.12 8.35 -1.27
N ARG A 28 -7.31 8.15 -1.83
CA ARG A 28 -8.36 7.36 -1.19
C ARG A 28 -7.94 5.91 -1.29
N VAL A 29 -7.72 5.31 -0.13
CA VAL A 29 -7.48 3.89 0.06
C VAL A 29 -8.62 3.35 0.91
N SER A 30 -9.33 2.34 0.42
CA SER A 30 -10.26 1.55 1.24
C SER A 30 -9.73 0.13 1.36
N PHE A 31 -10.01 -0.50 2.50
CA PHE A 31 -9.50 -1.83 2.80
C PHE A 31 -10.49 -2.60 3.66
N ALA A 32 -10.82 -3.82 3.24
CA ALA A 32 -11.76 -4.70 3.90
C ALA A 32 -11.27 -6.15 3.82
N TYR A 33 -11.75 -6.98 4.74
CA TYR A 33 -11.44 -8.40 4.78
C TYR A 33 -12.68 -9.23 5.11
N GLU A 34 -12.65 -10.49 4.71
CA GLU A 34 -13.66 -11.49 5.01
C GLU A 34 -12.94 -12.82 5.29
N ILE A 35 -13.35 -13.52 6.35
CA ILE A 35 -12.84 -14.85 6.70
C ILE A 35 -13.99 -15.84 6.62
N THR A 36 -13.80 -16.90 5.84
CA THR A 36 -14.79 -17.95 5.65
C THR A 36 -14.17 -19.33 5.86
N LYS A 37 -14.98 -20.34 6.19
CA LYS A 37 -14.54 -21.74 6.21
C LYS A 37 -14.33 -22.22 4.78
N ASN A 38 -13.24 -22.94 4.52
CA ASN A 38 -12.86 -23.41 3.18
C ASN A 38 -12.73 -24.94 3.09
N GLY A 39 -13.67 -25.66 3.72
CA GLY A 39 -13.64 -27.12 3.79
C GLY A 39 -12.51 -27.65 4.68
N GLY A 40 -12.74 -28.82 5.29
CA GLY A 40 -11.81 -29.42 6.26
C GLY A 40 -11.42 -28.42 7.36
N ASN A 41 -10.12 -28.39 7.68
CA ASN A 41 -9.51 -27.48 8.67
C ASN A 41 -8.78 -26.31 7.98
N THR A 42 -9.39 -25.67 6.99
CA THR A 42 -8.79 -24.48 6.35
C THR A 42 -9.77 -23.31 6.37
N LEU A 43 -9.23 -22.10 6.43
CA LEU A 43 -9.98 -20.87 6.21
C LEU A 43 -9.62 -20.26 4.86
N LYS A 44 -10.50 -19.41 4.36
CA LYS A 44 -10.23 -18.51 3.24
C LYS A 44 -10.27 -17.09 3.77
N LEU A 45 -9.14 -16.39 3.63
CA LEU A 45 -9.02 -14.96 3.84
C LEU A 45 -9.20 -14.26 2.49
N LYS A 46 -10.25 -13.46 2.36
CA LYS A 46 -10.48 -12.60 1.20
C LYS A 46 -10.22 -11.16 1.59
N LEU A 47 -9.30 -10.51 0.90
CA LEU A 47 -8.97 -9.11 1.06
C LEU A 47 -9.49 -8.33 -0.14
N THR A 48 -10.16 -7.21 0.14
CA THR A 48 -10.67 -6.29 -0.87
C THR A 48 -10.15 -4.90 -0.58
N SER A 49 -9.52 -4.26 -1.55
CA SER A 49 -9.08 -2.88 -1.45
C SER A 49 -9.47 -2.08 -2.68
N SER A 50 -9.58 -0.76 -2.50
CA SER A 50 -9.67 0.20 -3.60
C SER A 50 -8.56 1.22 -3.42
N VAL A 51 -7.74 1.41 -4.45
CA VAL A 51 -6.63 2.36 -4.43
C VAL A 51 -6.71 3.31 -5.62
N SER A 52 -6.46 4.59 -5.36
CA SER A 52 -6.37 5.63 -6.40
C SER A 52 -4.96 5.79 -6.96
N GLY A 53 -3.93 5.38 -6.20
CA GLY A 53 -2.53 5.39 -6.62
C GLY A 53 -2.17 4.27 -7.61
N LYS A 54 -1.07 4.47 -8.34
CA LYS A 54 -0.45 3.47 -9.22
C LYS A 54 0.74 2.80 -8.50
N ASN A 55 1.05 1.56 -8.88
CA ASN A 55 2.24 0.81 -8.45
C ASN A 55 2.35 0.56 -6.93
N MET A 56 1.22 0.47 -6.24
CA MET A 56 1.19 0.16 -4.81
C MET A 56 1.35 -1.35 -4.59
N TRP A 57 1.62 -1.74 -3.34
CA TRP A 57 1.81 -3.11 -2.92
C TRP A 57 0.93 -3.45 -1.74
N ILE A 58 0.40 -4.66 -1.67
CA ILE A 58 -0.21 -5.20 -0.46
C ILE A 58 0.74 -6.22 0.16
N GLY A 59 1.12 -5.98 1.41
CA GLY A 59 1.82 -6.94 2.25
C GLY A 59 0.83 -7.65 3.15
N ILE A 60 0.99 -8.96 3.32
CA ILE A 60 0.12 -9.81 4.14
C ILE A 60 1.01 -10.75 4.93
N SER A 61 0.82 -10.79 6.25
CA SER A 61 1.53 -11.68 7.15
C SER A 61 0.53 -12.56 7.90
N LEU A 62 0.72 -13.87 7.89
CA LEU A 62 -0.04 -14.80 8.72
C LEU A 62 0.84 -15.28 9.87
N TYR A 63 0.31 -15.27 11.09
CA TYR A 63 1.03 -15.65 12.29
C TYR A 63 0.33 -16.79 13.04
N PRO A 64 1.06 -17.81 13.49
CA PRO A 64 0.48 -18.87 14.31
C PRO A 64 0.07 -18.34 15.71
N PRO A 65 -0.74 -19.07 16.48
CA PRO A 65 -1.25 -18.63 17.79
C PRO A 65 -0.17 -18.27 18.84
N LYS A 66 1.05 -18.80 18.70
CA LYS A 66 2.14 -18.64 19.66
C LYS A 66 3.42 -18.17 18.98
N VAL A 67 3.36 -17.04 18.30
CA VAL A 67 4.51 -16.41 17.65
C VAL A 67 5.44 -15.77 18.68
N LYS A 68 6.75 -16.03 18.58
CA LYS A 68 7.79 -15.34 19.36
C LYS A 68 8.62 -14.41 18.50
N ASN A 69 8.87 -14.81 17.25
CA ASN A 69 9.52 -14.02 16.23
C ASN A 69 8.63 -13.95 14.99
N THR A 70 8.01 -12.80 14.78
CA THR A 70 7.06 -12.59 13.67
C THR A 70 7.71 -12.71 12.30
N LEU A 71 8.99 -12.34 12.16
CA LEU A 71 9.69 -12.40 10.88
C LEU A 71 10.08 -13.84 10.49
N GLU A 72 10.36 -14.68 11.48
CA GLU A 72 10.83 -16.05 11.26
C GLU A 72 9.69 -17.07 11.19
N GLU A 73 8.66 -16.88 12.00
CA GLU A 73 7.55 -17.83 12.14
C GLU A 73 6.30 -17.43 11.33
N GLY A 74 6.33 -16.23 10.73
CA GLY A 74 5.24 -15.72 9.90
C GLY A 74 5.34 -16.15 8.45
N LYS A 75 4.18 -16.33 7.80
CA LYS A 75 4.11 -16.42 6.33
C LYS A 75 3.86 -15.04 5.76
N HIS A 76 4.86 -14.51 5.06
CA HIS A 76 4.84 -13.17 4.49
C HIS A 76 4.63 -13.21 2.97
N LEU A 77 3.62 -12.51 2.50
CA LEU A 77 3.22 -12.43 1.10
C LEU A 77 3.18 -10.96 0.68
N ALA A 78 3.62 -10.68 -0.55
CA ALA A 78 3.51 -9.35 -1.14
C ALA A 78 2.94 -9.46 -2.56
N PHE A 79 1.97 -8.63 -2.88
CA PHE A 79 1.36 -8.59 -4.21
C PHE A 79 1.30 -7.15 -4.75
N PRO A 80 1.59 -6.93 -6.04
CA PRO A 80 1.39 -5.63 -6.66
C PRO A 80 -0.12 -5.35 -6.79
N ILE A 81 -0.51 -4.12 -6.51
CA ILE A 81 -1.87 -3.61 -6.64
C ILE A 81 -1.93 -2.67 -7.85
N LYS A 82 -2.83 -2.97 -8.79
CA LYS A 82 -3.17 -2.03 -9.86
C LYS A 82 -4.17 -1.00 -9.34
N GLN A 83 -4.14 0.20 -9.92
CA GLN A 83 -5.14 1.24 -9.64
C GLN A 83 -6.56 0.69 -9.81
N GLY A 84 -7.47 1.06 -8.90
CA GLY A 84 -8.85 0.59 -8.84
C GLY A 84 -9.05 -0.47 -7.76
N THR A 85 -9.97 -1.40 -8.00
CA THR A 85 -10.33 -2.46 -7.05
C THR A 85 -9.39 -3.64 -7.17
N PHE A 86 -8.87 -4.10 -6.03
CA PHE A 86 -8.08 -5.30 -5.90
C PHE A 86 -8.77 -6.30 -4.97
N VAL A 87 -8.80 -7.56 -5.40
CA VAL A 87 -9.36 -8.67 -4.62
C VAL A 87 -8.33 -9.79 -4.59
N LYS A 88 -8.01 -10.29 -3.39
CA LYS A 88 -7.12 -11.43 -3.21
C LYS A 88 -7.71 -12.42 -2.24
N GLU A 89 -7.76 -13.67 -2.67
CA GLU A 89 -8.08 -14.80 -1.81
C GLU A 89 -6.80 -15.55 -1.42
N ILE A 90 -6.69 -15.90 -0.14
CA ILE A 90 -5.60 -16.66 0.44
C ILE A 90 -6.22 -17.82 1.22
N THR A 91 -5.78 -19.03 0.92
CA THR A 91 -6.05 -20.18 1.78
C THR A 91 -5.17 -20.06 3.02
N VAL A 92 -5.80 -20.12 4.18
CA VAL A 92 -5.14 -20.12 5.49
C VAL A 92 -4.93 -21.57 5.89
N GLU A 93 -3.67 -21.99 5.95
CA GLU A 93 -3.28 -23.34 6.32
C GLU A 93 -3.60 -23.65 7.80
N PRO A 94 -3.77 -24.94 8.16
CA PRO A 94 -4.11 -25.36 9.52
C PRO A 94 -3.19 -24.79 10.62
N GLU A 95 -1.91 -24.59 10.32
CA GLU A 95 -0.90 -24.07 11.25
C GLU A 95 -1.14 -22.61 11.70
N TYR A 96 -1.86 -21.83 10.90
CA TYR A 96 -2.21 -20.43 11.22
C TYR A 96 -3.60 -20.28 11.86
N LEU A 97 -4.36 -21.38 12.02
CA LEU A 97 -5.69 -21.32 12.64
C LEU A 97 -5.63 -20.86 14.08
N ASN A 98 -6.60 -20.05 14.48
CA ASN A 98 -6.64 -19.36 15.78
C ASN A 98 -5.44 -18.42 16.01
N GLY A 99 -4.66 -18.17 14.96
CA GLY A 99 -3.60 -17.18 14.94
C GLY A 99 -4.12 -15.80 14.59
N THR A 100 -3.25 -14.99 14.02
CA THR A 100 -3.57 -13.62 13.61
C THR A 100 -3.04 -13.36 12.22
N PHE A 101 -3.54 -12.31 11.58
CA PHE A 101 -2.93 -11.81 10.37
C PHE A 101 -2.83 -10.29 10.39
N GLU A 102 -1.83 -9.80 9.67
CA GLU A 102 -1.65 -8.40 9.34
C GLU A 102 -1.76 -8.24 7.84
N ALA A 103 -2.34 -7.13 7.40
CA ALA A 103 -2.23 -6.73 6.02
C ALA A 103 -2.11 -5.22 5.92
N ALA A 104 -1.31 -4.76 4.97
CA ALA A 104 -1.07 -3.33 4.77
C ALA A 104 -0.86 -3.00 3.30
N ILE A 105 -1.26 -1.80 2.92
CA ILE A 105 -0.99 -1.23 1.60
C ILE A 105 0.19 -0.28 1.72
N TRP A 106 1.14 -0.42 0.81
CA TRP A 106 2.42 0.24 0.77
C TRP A 106 2.62 0.93 -0.57
N LEU A 107 3.33 2.05 -0.55
CA LEU A 107 3.64 2.79 -1.77
C LEU A 107 4.67 2.06 -2.63
N ARG A 108 5.59 1.31 -2.02
CA ARG A 108 6.75 0.72 -2.71
C ARG A 108 7.17 -0.63 -2.15
N ARG A 109 7.80 -1.43 -3.02
CA ARG A 109 8.63 -2.59 -2.67
C ARG A 109 10.07 -2.29 -3.08
N LEU A 110 10.97 -2.28 -2.11
CA LEU A 110 12.40 -2.16 -2.29
C LEU A 110 12.96 -3.58 -2.47
N GLU A 111 13.67 -3.82 -3.57
CA GLU A 111 14.39 -5.08 -3.78
C GLU A 111 15.74 -5.05 -3.05
N GLY A 112 16.38 -6.21 -2.85
CA GLY A 112 17.62 -6.34 -2.07
C GLY A 112 18.71 -5.28 -2.31
N LYS A 113 18.92 -4.81 -3.55
CA LYS A 113 19.91 -3.76 -3.86
C LYS A 113 19.54 -2.35 -3.35
N ASP A 114 18.25 -2.12 -3.14
CA ASP A 114 17.66 -0.84 -2.73
C ASP A 114 17.28 -0.84 -1.24
N CYS A 115 17.59 -1.94 -0.53
CA CYS A 115 17.32 -2.08 0.89
C CYS A 115 18.35 -1.34 1.75
N PRO A 116 17.94 -0.82 2.93
CA PRO A 116 18.88 -0.29 3.91
C PRO A 116 19.91 -1.34 4.34
N GLU A 117 21.12 -0.89 4.66
CA GLU A 117 22.16 -1.78 5.22
C GLU A 117 21.70 -2.37 6.56
N ASN A 118 21.98 -3.67 6.76
CA ASN A 118 21.61 -4.43 7.96
C ASN A 118 20.09 -4.46 8.23
N ASP A 119 19.27 -4.50 7.19
CA ASP A 119 17.82 -4.63 7.32
C ASP A 119 17.43 -6.12 7.42
N PRO A 120 17.05 -6.62 8.62
CA PRO A 120 16.77 -8.05 8.81
C PRO A 120 15.56 -8.52 7.98
N VAL A 121 14.60 -7.63 7.71
CA VAL A 121 13.42 -7.98 6.89
C VAL A 121 13.86 -8.22 5.45
N CYS A 122 14.71 -7.33 4.93
CA CYS A 122 15.19 -7.47 3.57
C CYS A 122 16.17 -8.64 3.40
N GLU A 123 17.05 -8.88 4.37
CA GLU A 123 17.93 -10.05 4.38
C GLU A 123 17.13 -11.35 4.36
N LYS A 124 16.02 -11.41 5.10
CA LYS A 124 15.17 -12.59 5.19
C LYS A 124 14.28 -12.80 3.97
N LEU A 125 13.60 -11.74 3.52
CA LEU A 125 12.55 -11.83 2.49
C LEU A 125 13.06 -11.51 1.09
N GLY A 126 14.26 -10.92 0.96
CA GLY A 126 14.81 -10.39 -0.29
C GLY A 126 14.19 -9.05 -0.73
N TYR A 127 13.31 -8.48 0.10
CA TYR A 127 12.65 -7.20 -0.15
C TYR A 127 12.17 -6.54 1.12
N ARG A 128 11.84 -5.24 1.03
CA ARG A 128 11.13 -4.47 2.05
C ARG A 128 9.98 -3.69 1.45
N LEU A 129 8.85 -3.64 2.16
CA LEU A 129 7.75 -2.73 1.82
C LEU A 129 7.96 -1.39 2.53
N ASP A 130 7.69 -0.30 1.82
CA ASP A 130 7.94 1.06 2.30
C ASP A 130 6.80 2.03 1.98
N GLY A 131 6.61 3.02 2.86
CA GLY A 131 5.52 3.99 2.79
C GLY A 131 4.15 3.36 3.01
N MET A 132 3.88 2.86 4.22
CA MET A 132 2.57 2.31 4.57
C MET A 132 1.49 3.40 4.53
N VAL A 133 0.35 3.12 3.91
CA VAL A 133 -0.79 4.07 3.83
C VAL A 133 -2.09 3.52 4.38
N ALA A 134 -2.22 2.19 4.50
CA ALA A 134 -3.34 1.55 5.16
C ALA A 134 -2.86 0.28 5.85
N TYR A 135 -3.47 -0.06 6.97
CA TYR A 135 -3.12 -1.20 7.79
C TYR A 135 -4.37 -1.82 8.40
N LEU A 136 -4.40 -3.14 8.51
CA LEU A 136 -5.36 -3.86 9.33
C LEU A 136 -4.70 -5.07 9.98
N TRP A 137 -5.30 -5.49 11.09
CA TRP A 137 -4.95 -6.70 11.81
C TRP A 137 -6.24 -7.36 12.29
N ALA A 138 -6.29 -8.69 12.29
CA ALA A 138 -7.40 -9.44 12.86
C ALA A 138 -7.03 -10.89 13.19
N TYR A 139 -7.91 -11.56 13.94
CA TYR A 139 -7.78 -12.98 14.27
C TYR A 139 -8.18 -13.87 13.08
N LEU A 140 -7.44 -14.97 12.92
CA LEU A 140 -7.74 -16.03 11.95
C LEU A 140 -8.68 -17.07 12.56
N VAL A 141 -9.89 -16.62 12.88
CA VAL A 141 -10.98 -17.45 13.38
C VAL A 141 -12.18 -17.31 12.45
N ALA A 142 -12.78 -18.44 12.08
CA ALA A 142 -14.06 -18.40 11.37
C ALA A 142 -15.13 -17.82 12.31
N PRO A 143 -16.01 -16.93 11.81
CA PRO A 143 -17.24 -16.59 12.52
C PRO A 143 -18.14 -17.81 12.74
#